data_AF-A0A832I730-F1
#
_entry.id   AF-A0A832I730-F1
#
_cell.length_a   1.000
_cell.length_b   1.000
_cell.length_c   1.000
_cell.angle_alpha   90.00
_cell.angle_beta   90.00
_cell.angle_gamma   90.00
#
_symmetry.space_group_name_H-M   'P 1'
#
loop_
_entity.id
_entity.type
_entity.pdbx_description
1 polymer ?
#
loop_
_entity_poly.entity_id
_entity_poly.type
_entity_poly.pdbx_seq_one_letter_code
_entity_poly.pdbx_strand_id
1 'polypeptide(L)'
;MPLSRTAWLALGIPLAILVALQLVPYGHDRSHPPAGASPAWDSPRTLELAKRACFDCHSNETRWPWYASIAPASWRIQSHVREGREHLNFSAFDPSVEKVAEAADEAGEAVRKGEMPPWDYLLAHPEARLTAEEKAALIAGLDATFAGAGGRRGSRASGAAAATGPRGRAGHEAAREGNDDDEPGEHDEHDEHGRGRQRSGR
;
A
#
# COMPACT_ATOMS: atom_id res chain seq x y z
N MET A 1 6.74 18.10 57.52
CA MET A 1 7.07 16.67 57.78
C MET A 1 8.17 16.27 56.80
N PRO A 2 9.39 15.91 57.25
CA PRO A 2 10.43 15.47 56.31
C PRO A 2 9.99 14.19 55.61
N LEU A 3 10.12 14.14 54.28
CA LEU A 3 9.83 12.93 53.51
C LEU A 3 10.71 11.78 54.02
N SER A 4 10.10 10.65 54.34
CA SER A 4 10.83 9.47 54.80
C SER A 4 11.76 8.95 53.71
N ARG A 5 12.87 8.31 54.10
CA ARG A 5 13.79 7.64 53.16
C ARG A 5 13.07 6.69 52.20
N THR A 6 12.00 6.04 52.66
CA THR A 6 11.14 5.18 51.85
C THR A 6 10.35 5.95 50.79
N ALA A 7 9.89 7.17 51.08
CA ALA A 7 9.21 8.02 50.11
C ALA A 7 10.17 8.51 49.01
N TRP A 8 11.43 8.81 49.36
CA TRP A 8 12.47 9.14 48.38
C TRP A 8 12.82 7.97 47.46
N LEU A 9 12.88 6.74 47.99
CA LEU A 9 13.11 5.55 47.16
C LEU A 9 11.90 5.25 46.26
N ALA A 10 10.67 5.38 46.77
CA ALA A 10 9.45 5.10 46.03
C ALA A 10 9.22 6.04 44.84
N LEU A 11 9.65 7.31 44.92
CA LEU A 11 9.52 8.29 43.83
C LEU A 11 10.81 8.45 43.02
N GLY A 12 11.97 8.33 43.66
CA GLY A 12 13.27 8.52 43.03
C GLY A 12 13.64 7.39 42.07
N ILE A 13 13.32 6.14 42.41
CA ILE A 13 13.63 4.99 41.54
C ILE A 13 12.85 5.06 40.21
N PRO A 14 11.51 5.22 40.18
CA PRO A 14 10.78 5.36 38.92
C PRO A 14 11.24 6.56 38.09
N LEU A 15 11.54 7.69 38.73
CA LEU A 15 12.06 8.87 38.03
C LEU A 15 13.43 8.59 37.41
N ALA A 16 14.34 7.96 38.15
CA ALA A 16 15.66 7.57 37.64
C ALA A 16 15.53 6.59 36.47
N ILE A 17 14.58 5.64 36.53
CA ILE A 17 14.28 4.73 35.42
C ILE A 17 13.80 5.53 34.20
N LEU A 18 12.82 6.43 34.35
CA LEU A 18 12.31 7.24 33.24
C LEU A 18 13.41 8.10 32.58
N VAL A 19 14.32 8.65 33.38
CA VAL A 19 15.50 9.39 32.88
C VAL A 19 16.46 8.46 32.16
N ALA A 20 16.76 7.28 32.73
CA ALA A 20 17.64 6.29 32.10
C ALA A 20 17.07 5.79 30.76
N LEU A 21 15.75 5.63 30.65
CA LEU A 21 15.09 5.25 29.38
C LEU A 21 15.33 6.30 28.28
N GLN A 22 15.43 7.60 28.61
CA GLN A 22 15.71 8.64 27.59
C GLN A 22 17.14 8.56 27.03
N LEU A 23 18.05 7.84 27.67
CA LEU A 23 19.43 7.67 27.20
C LEU A 23 19.55 6.63 26.09
N VAL A 24 18.51 5.81 25.86
CA VAL A 24 18.48 4.86 24.75
C VAL A 24 18.10 5.61 23.47
N PRO A 25 18.96 5.65 22.44
CA PRO A 25 18.75 6.48 21.25
C PRO A 25 17.63 5.98 20.31
N TYR A 26 16.96 4.89 20.66
CA TYR A 26 15.85 4.35 19.88
C TYR A 26 14.61 5.26 19.97
N GLY A 27 13.88 5.43 18.86
CA GLY A 27 12.70 6.28 18.80
C GLY A 27 12.97 7.78 18.59
N HIS A 28 14.23 8.17 18.40
CA HIS A 28 14.59 9.58 18.15
C HIS A 28 14.59 9.95 16.66
N ASP A 29 14.69 8.96 15.75
CA ASP A 29 14.71 9.18 14.30
C ASP A 29 13.30 9.36 13.75
N ARG A 30 12.99 10.62 13.44
CA ARG A 30 11.70 11.06 12.91
C ARG A 30 11.85 11.69 11.55
N SER A 31 12.89 11.29 10.81
CA SER A 31 13.11 11.75 9.45
C SER A 31 11.98 11.30 8.52
N HIS A 32 11.73 12.08 7.49
CA HIS A 32 10.79 11.74 6.42
C HIS A 32 11.63 11.25 5.24
N PRO A 33 11.60 9.94 4.93
CA PRO A 33 12.18 9.46 3.69
C PRO A 33 11.49 10.16 2.50
N PRO A 34 12.16 10.30 1.34
CA PRO A 34 11.52 10.86 0.17
C PRO A 34 10.23 10.12 -0.18
N ALA A 35 9.19 10.87 -0.55
CA ALA A 35 7.98 10.26 -1.13
C ALA A 35 8.30 9.72 -2.53
N GLY A 36 7.86 8.50 -2.79
CA GLY A 36 7.85 7.82 -4.08
C GLY A 36 6.45 7.77 -4.69
N ALA A 37 6.09 6.62 -5.24
CA ALA A 37 4.79 6.42 -5.88
C ALA A 37 3.65 6.35 -4.84
N SER A 38 2.49 6.88 -5.23
CA SER A 38 1.22 6.74 -4.50
C SER A 38 0.31 5.76 -5.25
N PRO A 39 -0.57 5.01 -4.55
CA PRO A 39 -1.60 4.26 -5.24
C PRO A 39 -2.51 5.21 -6.03
N ALA A 40 -3.12 4.66 -7.07
CA ALA A 40 -4.13 5.35 -7.86
C ALA A 40 -5.47 5.33 -7.09
N TRP A 41 -5.61 6.26 -6.14
CA TRP A 41 -6.81 6.41 -5.32
C TRP A 41 -8.07 6.48 -6.18
N ASP A 42 -9.11 5.74 -5.79
CA ASP A 42 -10.41 5.74 -6.48
C ASP A 42 -11.03 7.14 -6.52
N SER A 43 -10.87 7.90 -5.44
CA SER A 43 -11.47 9.23 -5.29
C SER A 43 -10.68 10.13 -4.33
N PRO A 44 -10.82 11.47 -4.44
CA PRO A 44 -10.25 12.40 -3.48
C PRO A 44 -10.75 12.19 -2.05
N ARG A 45 -11.98 11.70 -1.88
CA ARG A 45 -12.58 11.45 -0.56
C ARG A 45 -11.89 10.28 0.14
N THR A 46 -11.59 9.20 -0.57
CA THR A 46 -10.83 8.07 -0.01
C THR A 46 -9.45 8.50 0.43
N LEU A 47 -8.75 9.27 -0.40
CA LEU A 47 -7.44 9.83 -0.04
C LEU A 47 -7.51 10.70 1.22
N GLU A 48 -8.53 11.55 1.35
CA GLU A 48 -8.69 12.40 2.53
C GLU A 48 -8.90 11.56 3.81
N LEU A 49 -9.79 10.57 3.75
CA LEU A 49 -10.04 9.66 4.88
C LEU A 49 -8.78 8.84 5.23
N ALA A 50 -8.06 8.32 4.24
CA ALA A 50 -6.81 7.59 4.43
C ALA A 50 -5.71 8.49 5.02
N LYS A 51 -5.58 9.75 4.56
CA LYS A 51 -4.66 10.72 5.15
C LYS A 51 -4.95 11.00 6.62
N ARG A 52 -6.22 11.05 6.97
CA ARG A 52 -6.66 11.35 8.34
C ARG A 52 -6.48 10.18 9.29
N ALA A 53 -6.71 8.95 8.82
CA ALA A 53 -6.76 7.76 9.67
C ALA A 53 -5.52 6.84 9.57
N CYS A 54 -4.77 6.89 8.47
CA CYS A 54 -3.77 5.86 8.15
C CYS A 54 -2.36 6.42 7.90
N PHE A 55 -2.23 7.62 7.32
CA PHE A 55 -0.92 8.13 6.84
C PHE A 55 0.11 8.34 7.94
N ASP A 56 -0.32 8.59 9.18
CA ASP A 56 0.63 8.80 10.28
C ASP A 56 1.50 7.55 10.51
N CYS A 57 1.01 6.33 10.21
CA CYS A 57 1.78 5.09 10.28
C CYS A 57 2.17 4.50 8.91
N HIS A 58 1.33 4.68 7.89
CA HIS A 58 1.48 4.05 6.57
C HIS A 58 2.01 5.01 5.49
N SER A 59 2.73 6.06 5.86
CA SER A 59 3.33 7.01 4.89
C SER A 59 4.68 7.54 5.39
N ASN A 60 5.53 7.99 4.48
CA ASN A 60 6.73 8.78 4.76
C ASN A 60 6.38 10.20 5.21
N GLU A 61 5.13 10.64 5.01
CA GLU A 61 4.57 11.92 5.45
C GLU A 61 4.03 11.87 6.90
N THR A 62 4.60 11.03 7.77
CA THR A 62 4.16 10.85 9.16
C THR A 62 4.17 12.18 9.92
N ARG A 63 3.05 12.55 10.56
CA ARG A 63 3.02 13.69 11.46
C ARG A 63 3.37 13.23 12.87
N TRP A 64 4.63 13.40 13.23
CA TRP A 64 5.12 13.00 14.55
C TRP A 64 4.52 13.86 15.67
N PRO A 65 3.82 13.28 16.65
CA PRO A 65 3.35 14.04 17.79
C PRO A 65 4.52 14.46 18.70
N TRP A 66 4.36 15.52 19.48
CA TRP A 66 5.42 16.03 20.37
C TRP A 66 5.95 14.98 21.36
N TYR A 67 5.07 14.08 21.82
CA TYR A 67 5.41 13.00 22.74
C TYR A 67 6.16 11.83 22.06
N ALA A 68 6.30 11.83 20.73
CA ALA A 68 7.15 10.89 20.02
C ALA A 68 8.65 11.09 20.29
N SER A 69 9.04 12.10 21.09
CA SER A 69 10.41 12.28 21.58
C SER A 69 10.67 11.60 22.93
N ILE A 70 9.63 11.14 23.63
CA ILE A 70 9.70 10.80 25.04
C ILE A 70 9.56 9.30 25.21
N ALA A 71 10.58 8.63 25.73
CA ALA A 71 10.51 7.20 26.02
C ALA A 71 9.58 6.93 27.22
N PRO A 72 8.84 5.79 27.23
CA PRO A 72 8.85 4.73 26.22
C PRO A 72 7.87 4.96 25.05
N ALA A 73 7.13 6.07 25.03
CA ALA A 73 6.14 6.34 23.97
C ALA A 73 6.81 6.46 22.58
N SER A 74 7.95 7.15 22.50
CA SER A 74 8.76 7.26 21.28
C SER A 74 9.08 5.89 20.65
N TRP A 75 9.41 4.91 21.48
CA TRP A 75 9.77 3.56 21.04
C TRP A 75 8.59 2.83 20.40
N ARG A 76 7.41 2.92 21.04
CA ARG A 76 6.18 2.32 20.54
C ARG A 76 5.76 2.96 19.22
N ILE A 77 5.74 4.29 19.14
CA ILE A 77 5.35 5.02 17.94
C ILE A 77 6.31 4.69 16.78
N GLN A 78 7.62 4.73 17.02
CA GLN A 78 8.61 4.35 16.01
C GLN A 78 8.40 2.92 15.50
N SER A 79 8.07 1.98 16.39
CA SER A 79 7.79 0.60 16.01
C SER A 79 6.57 0.51 15.10
N HIS A 80 5.45 1.15 15.47
CA HIS A 80 4.23 1.14 14.65
C HIS A 80 4.41 1.82 13.30
N VAL A 81 5.14 2.94 13.23
CA VAL A 81 5.42 3.63 11.97
C VAL A 81 6.31 2.77 11.07
N ARG A 82 7.33 2.12 11.63
CA ARG A 82 8.20 1.22 10.87
C ARG A 82 7.42 0.02 10.34
N GLU A 83 6.72 -0.70 11.21
CA GLU A 83 5.93 -1.88 10.85
C GLU A 83 4.82 -1.53 9.86
N GLY A 84 4.10 -0.42 10.09
CA GLY A 84 3.07 0.08 9.16
C GLY A 84 3.62 0.32 7.76
N ARG A 85 4.75 1.03 7.64
CA ARG A 85 5.41 1.28 6.34
C ARG A 85 5.97 0.01 5.69
N GLU A 86 6.46 -0.95 6.48
CA GLU A 86 6.98 -2.24 5.97
C GLU A 86 5.87 -3.09 5.34
N HIS A 87 4.66 -3.07 5.91
CA HIS A 87 3.50 -3.77 5.37
C HIS A 87 2.85 -3.03 4.21
N LEU A 88 2.61 -1.72 4.36
CA LEU A 88 1.95 -0.89 3.37
C LEU A 88 2.37 0.57 3.52
N ASN A 89 3.05 1.13 2.52
CA ASN A 89 3.42 2.54 2.51
C ASN A 89 2.74 3.27 1.34
N PHE A 90 1.75 4.10 1.64
CA PHE A 90 0.98 4.87 0.66
C PHE A 90 1.80 5.91 -0.10
N SER A 91 2.93 6.37 0.47
CA SER A 91 3.83 7.32 -0.20
C SER A 91 5.03 6.66 -0.86
N ALA A 92 5.15 5.34 -0.77
CA ALA A 92 6.19 4.56 -1.44
C ALA A 92 5.59 3.23 -1.92
N PHE A 93 4.43 3.32 -2.56
CA PHE A 93 3.60 2.18 -2.90
C PHE A 93 4.16 1.44 -4.12
N ASP A 94 4.40 0.15 -3.95
CA ASP A 94 4.85 -0.74 -5.03
C ASP A 94 4.00 -2.02 -5.06
N PRO A 95 2.97 -2.09 -5.92
CA PRO A 95 2.12 -3.27 -6.02
C PRO A 95 2.83 -4.46 -6.69
N SER A 96 4.05 -4.30 -7.21
CA SER A 96 4.85 -5.42 -7.74
C SER A 96 5.42 -6.30 -6.65
N VAL A 97 5.56 -5.77 -5.43
CA VAL A 97 5.93 -6.54 -4.23
C VAL A 97 4.69 -7.28 -3.72
N GLU A 98 4.75 -8.61 -3.74
CA GLU A 98 3.61 -9.48 -3.38
C GLU A 98 3.02 -9.16 -1.99
N LYS A 99 3.88 -8.94 -0.99
CA LYS A 99 3.43 -8.60 0.37
C LYS A 99 2.70 -7.24 0.44
N VAL A 100 3.14 -6.27 -0.35
CA VAL A 100 2.51 -4.94 -0.40
C VAL A 100 1.15 -5.03 -1.09
N ALA A 101 1.06 -5.79 -2.17
CA ALA A 101 -0.21 -6.06 -2.85
C ALA A 101 -1.22 -6.77 -1.94
N GLU A 102 -0.76 -7.76 -1.16
CA GLU A 102 -1.59 -8.47 -0.18
C GLU A 102 -2.09 -7.55 0.93
N ALA A 103 -1.18 -6.78 1.55
CA ALA A 103 -1.55 -5.82 2.59
C ALA A 103 -2.50 -4.73 2.08
N ALA A 104 -2.38 -4.33 0.81
CA ALA A 104 -3.27 -3.38 0.17
C ALA A 104 -4.68 -3.95 -0.03
N ASP A 105 -4.79 -5.20 -0.50
CA ASP A 105 -6.07 -5.90 -0.65
C ASP A 105 -6.75 -6.14 0.72
N GLU A 106 -5.97 -6.31 1.79
CA GLU A 106 -6.48 -6.50 3.16
C GLU A 106 -6.85 -5.20 3.89
N ALA A 107 -6.45 -4.03 3.37
CA ALA A 107 -6.62 -2.75 4.06
C ALA A 107 -8.10 -2.44 4.37
N GLY A 108 -9.01 -2.69 3.43
CA GLY A 108 -10.45 -2.52 3.64
C GLY A 108 -11.00 -3.46 4.70
N GLU A 109 -10.51 -4.71 4.75
CA GLU A 109 -10.90 -5.71 5.74
C GLU A 109 -10.40 -5.38 7.15
N ALA A 110 -9.15 -4.90 7.28
CA ALA A 110 -8.59 -4.44 8.56
C ALA A 110 -9.43 -3.30 9.16
N VAL A 111 -9.89 -2.36 8.33
CA VAL A 111 -10.82 -1.31 8.75
C VAL A 111 -12.17 -1.93 9.14
N ARG A 112 -12.73 -2.82 8.31
CA ARG A 112 -14.02 -3.50 8.55
C ARG A 112 -14.04 -4.20 9.92
N LYS A 113 -13.00 -4.96 10.24
CA LYS A 113 -12.80 -5.65 11.53
C LYS A 113 -12.52 -4.72 12.71
N GLY A 114 -12.21 -3.45 12.47
CA GLY A 114 -11.86 -2.49 13.52
C GLY A 114 -10.45 -2.66 14.06
N GLU A 115 -9.58 -3.36 13.31
CA GLU A 115 -8.16 -3.46 13.60
C GLU A 115 -7.45 -2.15 13.27
N MET A 116 -7.94 -1.44 12.25
CA MET A 116 -7.45 -0.13 11.83
C MET A 116 -8.54 0.95 11.88
N PRO A 117 -8.24 2.14 12.45
CA PRO A 117 -7.07 2.46 13.27
C PRO A 117 -7.12 1.75 14.64
N PRO A 118 -5.96 1.39 15.24
CA PRO A 118 -5.91 0.75 16.55
C PRO A 118 -6.57 1.60 17.65
N TRP A 119 -7.22 0.97 18.62
CA TRP A 119 -7.98 1.67 19.67
C TRP A 119 -7.12 2.60 20.53
N ASP A 120 -5.86 2.25 20.78
CA ASP A 120 -4.91 3.03 21.57
C ASP A 120 -4.44 4.27 20.81
N TYR A 121 -4.27 4.16 19.50
CA TYR A 121 -4.04 5.30 18.62
C TYR A 121 -5.21 6.30 18.71
N LEU A 122 -6.46 5.81 18.68
CA LEU A 122 -7.66 6.64 18.77
C LEU A 122 -7.85 7.35 20.14
N LEU A 123 -7.08 7.00 21.17
CA LEU A 123 -7.07 7.75 22.44
C LEU A 123 -6.30 9.07 22.32
N ALA A 124 -5.20 9.06 21.58
CA ALA A 124 -4.36 10.24 21.36
C ALA A 124 -4.73 11.01 20.08
N HIS A 125 -5.43 10.35 19.14
CA HIS A 125 -5.82 10.89 17.84
C HIS A 125 -7.33 10.75 17.60
N PRO A 126 -8.16 11.53 18.32
CA PRO A 126 -9.61 11.49 18.13
C PRO A 126 -10.04 11.89 16.71
N GLU A 127 -9.24 12.70 16.00
CA GLU A 127 -9.45 13.09 14.60
C GLU A 127 -9.41 11.91 13.62
N ALA A 128 -8.77 10.80 13.99
CA ALA A 128 -8.72 9.57 13.20
C ALA A 128 -9.94 8.66 13.42
N ARG A 129 -10.84 9.01 14.36
CA ARG A 129 -12.08 8.27 14.58
C ARG A 129 -13.04 8.53 13.42
N LEU A 130 -13.28 7.49 12.63
CA LEU A 130 -14.21 7.51 11.51
C LEU A 130 -15.64 7.34 12.03
N THR A 131 -16.59 8.10 11.50
CA THR A 131 -18.02 7.78 11.69
C THR A 131 -18.38 6.49 10.95
N ALA A 132 -19.59 5.96 11.18
CA ALA A 132 -20.04 4.76 10.46
C ALA A 132 -20.06 4.99 8.93
N GLU A 133 -20.49 6.16 8.50
CA GLU A 133 -20.56 6.57 7.10
C GLU A 133 -19.17 6.73 6.50
N GLU A 134 -18.26 7.37 7.24
CA GLU A 134 -16.86 7.55 6.80
C GLU A 134 -16.11 6.23 6.74
N LYS A 135 -16.35 5.34 7.71
CA LYS A 135 -15.78 3.99 7.72
C LYS A 135 -16.26 3.20 6.51
N ALA A 136 -17.56 3.23 6.21
CA ALA A 136 -18.11 2.55 5.03
C ALA A 136 -17.54 3.13 3.73
N ALA A 137 -17.43 4.46 3.62
CA ALA A 137 -16.85 5.13 2.47
C ALA A 137 -15.36 4.78 2.29
N LEU A 138 -14.59 4.78 3.38
CA LEU A 138 -13.17 4.41 3.35
C LEU A 138 -12.99 2.96 2.92
N ILE A 139 -13.78 2.02 3.46
CA ILE A 139 -13.71 0.61 3.07
C ILE A 139 -13.98 0.44 1.58
N ALA A 140 -15.07 1.01 1.08
CA ALA A 140 -15.42 0.93 -0.34
C ALA A 140 -14.34 1.57 -1.24
N GLY A 141 -13.77 2.69 -0.81
CA GLY A 141 -12.70 3.38 -1.52
C GLY A 141 -11.39 2.60 -1.53
N LEU A 142 -11.00 1.97 -0.42
CA LEU A 142 -9.82 1.11 -0.34
C LEU A 142 -9.99 -0.12 -1.24
N ASP A 143 -11.14 -0.79 -1.17
CA ASP A 143 -11.45 -1.95 -2.01
C ASP A 143 -11.40 -1.58 -3.50
N ALA A 144 -11.89 -0.39 -3.88
CA ALA A 144 -11.84 0.11 -5.25
C ALA A 144 -10.42 0.55 -5.68
N THR A 145 -9.68 1.21 -4.80
CA THR A 145 -8.29 1.66 -5.03
C THR A 145 -7.35 0.47 -5.29
N PHE A 146 -7.59 -0.64 -4.62
CA PHE A 146 -6.73 -1.82 -4.66
C PHE A 146 -7.30 -3.00 -5.44
N ALA A 147 -8.49 -2.86 -6.05
CA ALA A 147 -9.10 -3.88 -6.90
C ALA A 147 -8.14 -4.31 -8.03
N GLY A 148 -7.38 -5.39 -7.79
CA GLY A 148 -6.39 -5.93 -8.74
C GLY A 148 -4.93 -5.89 -8.28
N ALA A 149 -4.61 -5.30 -7.12
CA ALA A 149 -3.26 -5.37 -6.57
C ALA A 149 -2.87 -6.83 -6.27
N GLY A 150 -3.72 -7.61 -5.60
CA GLY A 150 -3.51 -9.07 -5.43
C GLY A 150 -4.19 -9.96 -6.49
N GLY A 151 -4.99 -9.40 -7.40
CA GLY A 151 -5.67 -10.14 -8.49
C GLY A 151 -4.74 -10.80 -9.52
N ARG A 152 -3.46 -10.39 -9.59
CA ARG A 152 -2.45 -11.06 -10.43
C ARG A 152 -2.04 -12.45 -9.92
N ARG A 153 -2.57 -12.89 -8.77
CA ARG A 153 -2.32 -14.20 -8.16
C ARG A 153 -3.13 -15.33 -8.83
N GLY A 154 -4.34 -15.05 -9.31
CA GLY A 154 -5.21 -16.09 -9.90
C GLY A 154 -4.82 -16.53 -11.33
N SER A 155 -4.28 -15.61 -12.13
CA SER A 155 -3.97 -15.88 -13.54
C SER A 155 -2.61 -16.57 -13.74
N ARG A 156 -1.60 -16.22 -12.93
CA ARG A 156 -0.25 -16.83 -13.03
C ARG A 156 -0.14 -18.21 -12.40
N ALA A 157 -0.91 -18.52 -11.36
CA ALA A 157 -0.90 -19.85 -10.73
C ALA A 157 -1.65 -20.91 -11.58
N SER A 158 -2.62 -20.51 -12.41
CA SER A 158 -3.38 -21.41 -13.28
C SER A 158 -2.63 -21.77 -14.58
N GLY A 159 -1.72 -20.92 -15.05
CA GLY A 159 -0.95 -21.15 -16.28
C GLY A 159 0.24 -22.11 -16.16
N ALA A 160 0.63 -22.53 -14.95
CA ALA A 160 1.82 -23.37 -14.72
C ALA A 160 1.53 -24.88 -14.65
N ALA A 161 0.25 -25.31 -14.68
CA ALA A 161 -0.13 -26.72 -14.54
C ALA A 161 -0.39 -27.46 -15.87
N ALA A 162 -0.32 -26.79 -17.02
CA ALA A 162 -0.66 -27.38 -18.32
C ALA A 162 0.54 -27.44 -19.29
N ALA A 163 1.66 -28.00 -18.85
CA ALA A 163 2.75 -28.39 -19.75
C ALA A 163 3.50 -29.61 -19.21
N THR A 164 2.85 -30.76 -19.16
CA THR A 164 3.53 -32.07 -19.08
C THR A 164 2.95 -32.96 -20.16
N GLY A 165 3.58 -32.95 -21.34
CA GLY A 165 3.22 -33.85 -22.44
C GLY A 165 3.72 -35.28 -22.19
N PRO A 166 3.10 -36.30 -22.80
CA PRO A 166 3.71 -37.61 -22.90
C PRO A 166 4.30 -37.84 -24.30
N ARG A 167 5.53 -38.35 -24.31
CA ARG A 167 6.19 -38.92 -25.49
C ARG A 167 5.66 -40.34 -25.76
N GLY A 168 5.21 -40.57 -26.99
CA GLY A 168 5.61 -41.71 -27.83
C GLY A 168 4.66 -42.92 -27.91
N ARG A 169 4.24 -43.27 -29.14
CA ARG A 169 4.64 -44.53 -29.83
C ARG A 169 4.02 -44.65 -31.23
N ALA A 170 4.89 -45.09 -32.16
CA ALA A 170 4.71 -46.02 -33.29
C ALA A 170 3.57 -45.82 -34.32
N GLY A 171 3.97 -45.85 -35.60
CA GLY A 171 3.17 -45.51 -36.75
C GLY A 171 2.29 -46.61 -37.34
N HIS A 172 1.58 -46.24 -38.40
CA HIS A 172 1.23 -47.08 -39.54
C HIS A 172 0.85 -46.20 -40.75
N GLU A 173 1.14 -46.77 -41.91
CA GLU A 173 1.13 -46.30 -43.30
C GLU A 173 -0.14 -45.65 -43.90
N ALA A 174 0.14 -44.77 -44.88
CA ALA A 174 -0.38 -44.73 -46.26
C ALA A 174 -1.58 -43.83 -46.69
N ALA A 175 -1.39 -43.33 -47.92
CA ALA A 175 -2.27 -42.64 -48.90
C ALA A 175 -2.39 -41.12 -48.74
N ARG A 176 -1.77 -40.26 -49.59
CA ARG A 176 -1.90 -39.96 -51.05
C ARG A 176 -3.11 -39.08 -51.41
N GLU A 177 -2.85 -38.19 -52.39
CA GLU A 177 -3.72 -37.23 -53.10
C GLU A 177 -4.04 -35.95 -52.33
N GLY A 178 -3.89 -34.72 -52.85
CA GLY A 178 -3.64 -34.17 -54.19
C GLY A 178 -4.24 -32.74 -54.24
N ASN A 179 -3.82 -31.93 -55.21
CA ASN A 179 -4.20 -30.53 -55.53
C ASN A 179 -3.50 -29.43 -54.71
N ASP A 180 -2.55 -28.63 -55.22
CA ASP A 180 -2.45 -27.84 -56.48
C ASP A 180 -3.26 -26.53 -56.46
N ASP A 181 -2.53 -25.44 -56.76
CA ASP A 181 -2.96 -24.16 -57.36
C ASP A 181 -3.72 -23.16 -56.44
N ASP A 182 -3.58 -21.84 -56.47
CA ASP A 182 -2.82 -20.91 -57.32
C ASP A 182 -2.86 -19.50 -56.67
N GLU A 183 -1.77 -18.77 -56.88
CA GLU A 183 -1.59 -17.30 -57.02
C GLU A 183 -2.16 -16.17 -56.11
N PRO A 184 -1.43 -15.01 -56.08
CA PRO A 184 -1.69 -13.83 -55.26
C PRO A 184 -2.44 -12.70 -56.00
N GLY A 185 -2.83 -11.64 -55.28
CA GLY A 185 -3.38 -10.42 -55.87
C GLY A 185 -2.95 -9.16 -55.10
N GLU A 186 -2.17 -8.32 -55.79
CA GLU A 186 -1.72 -6.98 -55.43
C GLU A 186 -2.83 -5.92 -55.54
N HIS A 187 -2.42 -4.64 -55.46
CA HIS A 187 -3.09 -3.39 -55.85
C HIS A 187 -3.78 -2.61 -54.71
N ASP A 188 -3.64 -1.30 -54.54
CA ASP A 188 -2.80 -0.26 -55.16
C ASP A 188 -2.85 0.98 -54.26
N GLU A 189 -1.91 1.89 -54.47
CA GLU A 189 -1.78 3.27 -53.95
C GLU A 189 -3.06 4.14 -54.05
N HIS A 190 -3.10 5.26 -53.32
CA HIS A 190 -3.26 6.61 -53.89
C HIS A 190 -3.40 7.73 -52.82
N ASP A 191 -2.42 8.64 -52.86
CA ASP A 191 -2.52 10.11 -52.91
C ASP A 191 -3.25 10.97 -51.85
N GLU A 192 -2.41 11.74 -51.14
CA GLU A 192 -2.24 13.21 -51.19
C GLU A 192 -3.41 14.23 -51.04
N HIS A 193 -3.01 15.38 -50.45
CA HIS A 193 -3.64 16.71 -50.38
C HIS A 193 -4.68 16.96 -49.25
N GLY A 194 -4.68 18.07 -48.51
CA GLY A 194 -4.02 19.34 -48.71
C GLY A 194 -4.27 20.35 -47.58
N ARG A 195 -3.60 21.49 -47.75
CA ARG A 195 -3.38 22.64 -46.85
C ARG A 195 -4.65 23.44 -46.53
N GLY A 196 -4.68 24.18 -45.41
CA GLY A 196 -5.72 25.23 -45.26
C GLY A 196 -5.83 26.05 -43.96
N ARG A 197 -4.91 27.01 -43.78
CA ARG A 197 -5.09 28.40 -43.27
C ARG A 197 -5.79 28.72 -41.92
N GLN A 198 -5.02 29.47 -41.14
CA GLN A 198 -5.41 30.42 -40.09
C GLN A 198 -6.20 31.64 -40.63
N ARG A 199 -7.15 32.13 -39.82
CA ARG A 199 -7.74 33.50 -39.76
C ARG A 199 -8.32 33.64 -38.34
N SER A 200 -7.81 34.45 -37.42
CA SER A 200 -7.80 35.92 -37.30
C SER A 200 -9.18 36.59 -37.35
N GLY A 201 -9.58 37.14 -36.20
CA GLY A 201 -10.65 38.13 -36.00
C GLY A 201 -11.44 37.79 -34.73
N ARG A 202 -11.79 38.70 -33.83
CA ARG A 202 -11.47 40.12 -33.61
C ARG A 202 -11.94 40.41 -32.19
#